data_AF-A0A4Z0JHS2-F1
#
_entry.id   AF-A0A4Z0JHS2-F1
#
_cell.length_a   1.000
_cell.length_b   1.000
_cell.length_c   1.000
_cell.angle_alpha   90.00
_cell.angle_beta   90.00
_cell.angle_gamma   90.00
#
_symmetry.space_group_name_H-M   'P 1'
#
loop_
_entity.id
_entity.type
_entity.pdbx_description
1 polymer ?
#
loop_
_entity_poly.entity_id
_entity_poly.type
_entity_poly.pdbx_seq_one_letter_code
_entity_poly.pdbx_strand_id
1 'polypeptide(L)' 'MIHHPIEFNYLNAIVASVSAGLGISLLPKKVVQTYLAQGTIKEIPLPENFSTLPVSFIYRKDHIMTQSFQEFIKTF' A
#
# COMPACT_ATOMS: atom_id res chain seq x y z
N MET A 1 -3.78 29.29 -3.92
CA MET A 1 -5.04 28.55 -3.76
C MET A 1 -4.66 27.18 -3.21
N ILE A 2 -4.96 26.92 -1.93
CA ILE A 2 -4.67 25.60 -1.34
C ILE A 2 -5.78 24.68 -1.82
N HIS A 3 -5.51 23.86 -2.84
CA HIS A 3 -6.41 22.77 -3.19
C HIS A 3 -6.46 21.82 -1.99
N HIS A 4 -7.67 21.61 -1.45
CA HIS A 4 -7.85 20.57 -0.44
C HIS A 4 -7.60 19.22 -1.12
N PRO A 5 -6.78 18.33 -0.52
CA PRO A 5 -6.62 16.98 -1.05
C PRO A 5 -7.96 16.26 -1.03
N ILE A 6 -8.21 15.44 -2.05
CA ILE A 6 -9.34 14.53 -2.06
C ILE A 6 -8.96 13.35 -1.16
N GLU A 7 -9.79 13.07 -0.16
CA GLU A 7 -9.55 12.03 0.82
C GLU A 7 -10.47 10.83 0.59
N PHE A 8 -9.89 9.64 0.64
CA PHE A 8 -10.61 8.38 0.58
C PHE A 8 -10.11 7.45 1.68
N ASN A 9 -11.04 6.80 2.36
CA ASN A 9 -10.73 5.81 3.41
C ASN A 9 -10.60 4.39 2.86
N TYR A 10 -10.56 4.22 1.54
CA TYR A 10 -10.50 2.91 0.89
C TYR A 10 -9.62 2.93 -0.36
N LEU A 11 -8.72 1.96 -0.44
CA LEU A 11 -7.68 1.89 -1.45
C LEU A 11 -8.21 1.81 -2.88
N ASN A 12 -9.26 1.03 -3.12
CA ASN A 12 -9.82 0.91 -4.47
C ASN A 12 -10.49 2.21 -4.91
N ALA A 13 -11.01 3.03 -3.99
CA ALA A 13 -11.56 4.34 -4.34
C ALA A 13 -10.44 5.28 -4.80
N ILE A 14 -9.30 5.28 -4.10
CA ILE A 14 -8.11 6.04 -4.51
C ILE A 14 -7.68 5.63 -5.93
N VAL A 15 -7.53 4.32 -6.17
CA VAL A 15 -7.08 3.82 -7.49
C VAL A 15 -8.11 4.15 -8.58
N ALA A 16 -9.40 3.94 -8.33
CA ALA A 16 -10.45 4.27 -9.30
C ALA A 16 -10.46 5.77 -9.64
N SER A 17 -10.27 6.65 -8.66
CA SER A 17 -10.22 8.08 -8.88
C SER A 17 -9.00 8.52 -9.68
N VAL A 18 -7.82 7.95 -9.40
CA VAL A 18 -6.61 8.20 -10.20
C VAL A 18 -6.78 7.69 -11.64
N SER A 19 -7.32 6.49 -11.83
CA SER A 19 -7.64 5.93 -13.16
C SER A 19 -8.65 6.79 -13.93
N ALA A 20 -9.57 7.46 -13.23
CA ALA A 20 -10.54 8.39 -13.82
C ALA A 20 -9.96 9.79 -14.11
N GLY A 21 -8.68 10.04 -13.78
CA GLY A 21 -8.01 11.31 -14.06
C GLY A 21 -8.23 12.40 -13.01
N LEU A 22 -8.73 12.08 -11.81
CA LEU A 22 -8.97 13.06 -10.75
C LEU A 22 -7.68 13.60 -10.11
N GLY A 23 -6.54 12.94 -10.29
CA GLY A 23 -5.26 13.39 -9.76
C GLY A 23 -4.21 12.29 -9.66
N ILE A 24 -3.31 12.43 -8.69
CA ILE A 24 -2.22 11.48 -8.38
C ILE A 24 -2.30 11.05 -6.91
N SER A 25 -1.75 9.88 -6.58
CA SER A 25 -1.63 9.40 -5.21
C SER A 25 -0.33 8.61 -5.02
N LEU A 26 0.14 8.51 -3.78
CA LEU A 26 1.31 7.71 -3.41
C LEU A 26 0.85 6.42 -2.74
N LEU A 27 1.12 5.28 -3.38
CA LEU A 27 0.69 3.96 -2.94
C LEU A 27 1.84 2.94 -3.06
N PRO A 28 1.84 1.86 -2.24
CA PRO A 28 2.77 0.76 -2.44
C PRO A 28 2.61 0.11 -3.82
N LYS A 29 3.71 -0.12 -4.54
CA LYS A 29 3.69 -0.70 -5.90
C LYS A 29 2.90 -2.01 -6.00
N LYS A 30 2.98 -2.85 -4.97
CA LYS A 30 2.26 -4.14 -4.89
C LYS A 30 0.74 -3.98 -5.00
N VAL A 31 0.17 -2.90 -4.45
CA VAL A 31 -1.27 -2.62 -4.49
C VAL A 31 -1.74 -2.36 -5.92
N VAL A 32 -0.94 -1.61 -6.68
CA VAL A 32 -1.34 -1.06 -7.98
C VAL A 32 -0.81 -1.89 -9.16
N GLN A 33 -0.13 -3.01 -8.89
CA GLN A 33 0.57 -3.81 -9.90
C GLN A 33 -0.35 -4.29 -11.02
N THR A 34 -1.56 -4.74 -10.71
CA THR A 34 -2.54 -5.17 -11.71
C THR A 34 -2.98 -4.01 -12.61
N TYR A 35 -3.21 -2.84 -12.03
CA TYR A 35 -3.64 -1.64 -12.76
C TYR A 35 -2.55 -1.10 -13.69
N LEU A 36 -1.29 -1.16 -13.24
CA LEU A 36 -0.10 -0.88 -14.07
C LEU A 36 0.01 -1.87 -15.22
N ALA A 37 -0.15 -3.18 -14.97
CA ALA A 37 -0.10 -4.21 -16.00
C ALA A 37 -1.21 -4.06 -17.05
N GLN A 38 -2.38 -3.57 -16.63
CA GLN A 38 -3.50 -3.27 -17.52
C GLN A 38 -3.36 -1.92 -18.24
N GLY A 39 -2.36 -1.10 -17.91
CA GLY A 39 -2.16 0.23 -18.49
C GLY A 39 -3.22 1.26 -18.10
N THR A 40 -4.00 1.00 -17.04
CA THR A 40 -5.07 1.91 -16.56
C THR A 40 -4.55 3.11 -15.78
N ILE A 41 -3.32 3.01 -15.28
CA ILE A 41 -2.58 4.08 -14.59
C ILE A 41 -1.11 4.05 -15.03
N LYS A 42 -0.38 5.11 -14.68
CA LYS A 42 1.08 5.19 -14.87
C LYS A 42 1.76 5.39 -13.52
N GLU A 43 2.97 4.86 -13.36
CA GLU A 43 3.78 5.11 -12.17
C GLU A 43 4.72 6.30 -12.36
N ILE A 44 4.95 7.03 -11.27
CA ILE A 44 6.03 8.01 -11.14
C ILE A 44 6.98 7.43 -10.08
N PRO A 45 8.20 7.02 -10.44
CA PRO A 45 9.11 6.41 -9.49
C PRO A 45 9.54 7.41 -8.42
N LEU A 46 9.59 6.95 -7.16
CA LEU A 46 10.20 7.70 -6.08
C LEU A 46 11.72 7.51 -6.07
N PRO A 47 12.49 8.50 -5.58
CA PRO A 47 13.90 8.30 -5.27
C PRO A 47 14.11 7.11 -4.32
N GLU A 48 15.21 6.38 -4.46
CA GLU A 48 15.47 5.12 -3.72
C GLU A 48 15.39 5.28 -2.20
N ASN A 49 15.81 6.44 -1.68
CA ASN A 49 15.76 6.75 -0.25
C ASN A 49 14.33 6.93 0.30
N PHE A 50 13.31 7.01 -0.57
CA PHE A 50 11.89 7.11 -0.20
C PHE A 50 11.06 5.94 -0.76
N SER A 51 11.68 5.00 -1.47
CA SER A 51 10.96 3.93 -2.17
C SER A 51 10.76 2.66 -1.34
N THR A 52 11.07 2.70 -0.05
CA THR A 52 10.89 1.55 0.87
C THR A 52 9.86 1.88 1.94
N LEU A 53 9.01 0.90 2.25
CA LEU A 53 7.98 1.00 3.28
C LEU A 53 8.13 -0.22 4.20
N PRO A 54 8.53 -0.05 5.47
CA PRO A 54 8.63 -1.17 6.40
C PRO A 54 7.24 -1.73 6.69
N VAL A 55 7.10 -3.04 6.52
CA VAL A 55 5.90 -3.79 6.90
C VAL A 55 6.31 -4.73 8.02
N SER A 56 5.58 -4.70 9.12
CA SER A 56 5.87 -5.53 10.29
C SER A 56 4.65 -6.36 10.66
N PHE A 57 4.90 -7.60 11.07
CA PHE A 57 3.86 -8.43 11.66
C PHE A 57 3.63 -8.01 13.12
N ILE A 58 2.43 -7.54 13.44
CA ILE A 58 2.09 -7.04 14.78
C ILE A 58 1.21 -8.08 15.48
N TYR A 59 1.61 -8.47 16.69
CA TYR A 59 0.83 -9.36 17.55
C TYR A 59 0.90 -8.89 19.01
N ARG A 60 -0.06 -9.34 19.82
CA ARG A 60 -0.13 -9.04 21.25
C ARG A 60 1.00 -9.73 22.01
N LYS A 61 1.71 -8.97 22.86
CA LYS A 61 2.81 -9.49 23.68
C LYS A 61 2.38 -10.62 24.63
N ASP A 62 1.15 -10.56 25.11
CA ASP A 62 0.55 -11.53 26.04
C ASP A 62 -0.19 -12.68 25.32
N HIS A 63 -0.08 -12.77 23.99
CA HIS A 63 -0.65 -13.88 23.24
C HIS A 63 0.09 -15.19 23.50
N ILE A 64 -0.64 -16.29 23.59
CA ILE A 64 -0.05 -17.62 23.78
C ILE A 64 0.78 -17.98 22.54
N MET A 65 2.06 -18.25 22.77
CA MET A 65 3.04 -18.55 21.72
C MET A 65 3.07 -20.05 21.41
N THR A 66 2.02 -20.54 20.74
CA THR A 66 1.94 -21.95 20.31
C THR A 66 3.04 -22.28 19.30
N GLN A 67 3.41 -23.55 19.16
CA GLN A 67 4.41 -23.98 18.16
C GLN A 67 4.01 -23.54 16.75
N SER A 68 2.74 -23.72 16.36
CA SER A 68 2.24 -23.27 15.05
C SER A 68 2.40 -21.76 14.85
N PHE A 69 2.17 -20.96 15.90
CA PHE A 69 2.30 -19.51 15.82
C PHE A 69 3.78 -19.08 15.73
N GLN A 70 4.68 -19.75 16.44
CA GLN A 70 6.12 -19.53 16.33
C GLN A 70 6.62 -19.82 14.90
N GLU A 71 6.22 -20.95 14.33
CA GLU A 71 6.59 -21.29 12.95
C GLU A 71 6.00 -20.31 11.94
N PHE A 72 4.78 -19.82 12.17
CA PHE A 72 4.18 -18.79 11.33
C PHE A 72 4.94 -17.46 11.38
N ILE A 73 5.34 -16.98 12.58
CA ILE A 73 6.09 -15.71 12.70
C ILE A 73 7.42 -15.76 11.93
N LYS A 74 8.10 -16.92 11.90
CA LYS A 74 9.33 -17.09 11.12
C LYS A 74 9.16 -16.90 9.61
N THR A 75 7.92 -16.87 9.10
CA THR A 75 7.63 -16.65 7.67
C THR A 75 7.53 -15.17 7.28
N PHE A 76 7.49 -14.26 8.26
CA PHE A 76 7.50 -12.81 8.06
C PHE A 76 8.91 -12.25 8.24
#